data_AF-A0A969CXP8-F1
#
_entry.id   AF-A0A969CXP8-F1
#
_cell.length_a   1.000
_cell.length_b   1.000
_cell.length_c   1.000
_cell.angle_alpha   90.00
_cell.angle_beta   90.00
_cell.angle_gamma   90.00
#
_symmetry.space_group_name_H-M   'P 1'
#
loop_
_entity.id
_entity.type
_entity.pdbx_description
1 polymer ?
#
loop_
_entity_poly.entity_id
_entity_poly.type
_entity_poly.pdbx_seq_one_letter_code
_entity_poly.pdbx_strand_id
1 'polypeptide(L)'
;MVLALTTELERTIKRIFYFSMEELTKEKVQYLSRRGWQHIEPKLDIDYLANLGMGEIIESGGQFVAELLEAMRESPFGWFGSKGKKARQEIIEKLCPLTVLPPAPLAVPHIEAQLPPQNYNSEVDKAFELLGITIIDIARRKLLGPPAYLGQLIDDTVVVHTQPERFDWNESDIKGELVAQWPQGQLRIDKDIQWQSSGTAIVQNWQFYSHQLRQIATAAMSEIGIEINGRSYQVGKLCPEYALDDFPAYIQEISEKLRFYLIDNGPVERYNILIQGPPGTGKTRWAQSFAARVLSPLGYLVAVLDYEALENFHLPDYIDKVCVILNDADNLCLDRESAEPGTTEKILAWLDGSRAGYIQPLYLPRRSSIVTILTANSTDRWDSAGLRKGRIHSTHTFDRILAH
;
A
#
# COMPACT_ATOMS: atom_id res chain seq x y z
N MET A 1 -9.84 -34.51 41.55
CA MET A 1 -10.13 -33.20 42.18
C MET A 1 -9.41 -32.05 41.46
N VAL A 2 -8.09 -32.12 41.26
CA VAL A 2 -7.32 -31.12 40.47
C VAL A 2 -7.81 -31.01 39.02
N LEU A 3 -8.06 -32.14 38.35
CA LEU A 3 -8.59 -32.16 36.97
C LEU A 3 -9.99 -31.53 36.83
N ALA A 4 -10.83 -31.66 37.86
CA ALA A 4 -12.18 -31.09 37.87
C ALA A 4 -12.14 -29.57 38.11
N LEU A 5 -11.26 -29.11 39.01
CA LEU A 5 -11.01 -27.69 39.27
C LEU A 5 -10.43 -26.96 38.04
N THR A 6 -9.55 -27.60 37.26
CA THR A 6 -9.03 -27.00 36.02
C THR A 6 -10.10 -26.85 34.95
N THR A 7 -11.00 -27.83 34.78
CA THR A 7 -12.10 -27.75 33.81
C THR A 7 -13.18 -26.74 34.23
N GLU A 8 -13.46 -26.62 35.53
CA GLU A 8 -14.41 -25.63 36.07
C GLU A 8 -13.86 -24.20 35.92
N LEU A 9 -12.56 -24.00 36.18
CA LEU A 9 -11.88 -22.73 36.01
C LEU A 9 -11.80 -22.32 34.54
N GLU A 10 -11.45 -23.25 33.65
CA GLU A 10 -11.41 -23.01 32.21
C GLU A 10 -12.80 -22.67 31.65
N ARG A 11 -13.86 -23.35 32.12
CA ARG A 11 -15.25 -23.01 31.78
C ARG A 11 -15.67 -21.65 32.31
N THR A 12 -15.24 -21.29 33.51
CA THR A 12 -15.58 -19.99 34.13
C THR A 12 -14.85 -18.85 33.45
N ILE A 13 -13.57 -19.02 33.13
CA ILE A 13 -12.78 -18.07 32.32
C ILE A 13 -13.40 -17.94 30.93
N LYS A 14 -13.69 -19.05 30.24
CA LYS A 14 -14.40 -19.02 28.95
C LYS A 14 -15.74 -18.31 29.07
N ARG A 15 -16.58 -18.60 30.07
CA ARG A 15 -17.87 -17.91 30.24
C ARG A 15 -17.72 -16.41 30.48
N ILE A 16 -16.77 -15.99 31.33
CA ILE A 16 -16.54 -14.57 31.62
C ILE A 16 -16.01 -13.85 30.39
N PHE A 17 -15.04 -14.44 29.68
CA PHE A 17 -14.49 -13.87 28.46
C PHE A 17 -15.50 -13.82 27.31
N TYR A 18 -16.24 -14.91 27.07
CA TYR A 18 -17.25 -14.95 26.00
C TYR A 18 -18.43 -14.01 26.28
N PHE A 19 -18.91 -13.93 27.52
CA PHE A 19 -20.00 -13.02 27.88
C PHE A 19 -19.57 -11.55 27.74
N SER A 20 -18.35 -11.23 28.17
CA SER A 20 -17.74 -9.91 27.99
C SER A 20 -17.57 -9.55 26.50
N MET A 21 -17.10 -10.50 25.68
CA MET A 21 -16.94 -10.29 24.24
C MET A 21 -18.29 -10.07 23.53
N GLU A 22 -19.33 -10.86 23.85
CA GLU A 22 -20.65 -10.71 23.23
C GLU A 22 -21.31 -9.36 23.59
N GLU A 23 -21.15 -8.90 24.85
CA GLU A 23 -21.60 -7.57 25.26
C GLU A 23 -20.82 -6.46 24.53
N LEU A 24 -19.50 -6.59 24.42
CA LEU A 24 -18.66 -5.65 23.68
C LEU A 24 -19.02 -5.58 22.19
N THR A 25 -19.28 -6.72 21.54
CA THR A 25 -19.71 -6.76 20.13
C THR A 25 -21.08 -6.10 19.97
N LYS A 26 -22.03 -6.33 20.88
CA LYS A 26 -23.34 -5.64 20.86
C LYS A 26 -23.19 -4.14 21.04
N GLU A 27 -22.34 -3.69 21.95
CA GLU A 27 -22.06 -2.26 22.14
C GLU A 27 -21.43 -1.63 20.88
N LYS A 28 -20.47 -2.32 20.25
CA LYS A 28 -19.86 -1.88 18.96
C LYS A 28 -20.91 -1.78 17.85
N VAL A 29 -21.76 -2.79 17.68
CA VAL A 29 -22.82 -2.81 16.66
C VAL A 29 -23.85 -1.71 16.92
N GLN A 30 -24.25 -1.48 18.17
CA GLN A 30 -25.15 -0.39 18.54
C GLN A 30 -24.53 0.99 18.29
N TYR A 31 -23.24 1.15 18.61
CA TYR A 31 -22.49 2.37 18.31
C TYR A 31 -22.49 2.66 16.80
N LEU A 32 -22.17 1.66 15.97
CA LEU A 32 -22.19 1.78 14.51
C LEU A 32 -23.60 2.02 13.98
N SER A 33 -24.62 1.39 14.56
CA SER A 33 -26.02 1.62 14.17
C SER A 33 -26.43 3.08 14.30
N ARG A 34 -25.97 3.77 15.36
CA ARG A 34 -26.18 5.22 15.54
C ARG A 34 -25.50 6.09 14.47
N ARG A 35 -24.52 5.54 13.75
CA ARG A 35 -23.76 6.20 12.69
C ARG A 35 -24.19 5.79 11.27
N GLY A 36 -25.32 5.10 11.12
CA GLY A 36 -25.88 4.75 9.81
C GLY A 36 -25.51 3.36 9.28
N TRP A 37 -24.84 2.55 10.09
CA TRP A 37 -24.65 1.13 9.82
C TRP A 37 -25.92 0.33 10.10
N GLN A 38 -26.17 -0.71 9.34
CA GLN A 38 -27.24 -1.67 9.56
C GLN A 38 -26.65 -3.04 9.79
N HIS A 39 -27.06 -3.66 10.89
CA HIS A 39 -26.79 -5.07 11.13
C HIS A 39 -27.49 -5.91 10.08
N ILE A 40 -26.74 -6.80 9.43
CA ILE A 40 -27.31 -7.75 8.50
C ILE A 40 -27.44 -9.08 9.23
N GLU A 41 -28.68 -9.43 9.53
CA GLU A 41 -28.97 -10.79 9.96
C GLU A 41 -28.73 -11.73 8.77
N PRO A 42 -27.97 -12.82 8.96
CA PRO A 42 -27.82 -13.82 7.92
C PRO A 42 -29.21 -14.33 7.52
N LYS A 43 -29.55 -14.17 6.25
CA LYS A 43 -30.79 -14.67 5.68
C LYS A 43 -30.49 -15.97 4.96
N LEU A 44 -31.47 -16.86 4.96
CA LEU A 44 -31.38 -18.10 4.22
C LEU A 44 -31.16 -17.80 2.72
N ASP A 45 -29.99 -18.16 2.20
CA ASP A 45 -29.61 -17.99 0.80
C ASP A 45 -29.82 -19.32 0.07
N ILE A 46 -30.97 -19.42 -0.59
CA ILE A 46 -31.39 -20.65 -1.29
C ILE A 46 -30.46 -20.96 -2.45
N ASP A 47 -29.92 -19.92 -3.11
CA ASP A 47 -29.02 -20.09 -4.25
C ASP A 47 -27.65 -20.59 -3.80
N TYR A 48 -27.15 -20.13 -2.65
CA TYR A 48 -25.96 -20.69 -2.02
C TYR A 48 -26.15 -22.16 -1.62
N LEU A 49 -27.27 -22.48 -0.97
CA LEU A 49 -27.61 -23.87 -0.58
C LEU A 49 -27.71 -24.81 -1.77
N ALA A 50 -28.21 -24.33 -2.92
CA ALA A 50 -28.29 -25.13 -4.14
C ALA A 50 -26.92 -25.45 -4.76
N ASN A 51 -25.89 -24.66 -4.43
CA ASN A 51 -24.53 -24.82 -4.96
C ASN A 51 -23.58 -25.58 -4.01
N LEU A 52 -23.99 -25.83 -2.76
CA LEU A 52 -23.22 -26.64 -1.81
C LEU A 52 -23.18 -28.12 -2.22
N GLY A 53 -22.07 -28.79 -1.95
CA GLY A 53 -21.97 -30.24 -2.16
C GLY A 53 -22.86 -30.99 -1.16
N MET A 54 -23.47 -32.10 -1.60
CA MET A 54 -24.30 -32.95 -0.71
C MET A 54 -23.58 -33.39 0.58
N GLY A 55 -22.25 -33.54 0.53
CA GLY A 55 -21.45 -33.85 1.72
C GLY A 55 -21.46 -32.75 2.77
N GLU A 56 -21.29 -31.48 2.36
CA GLU A 56 -21.26 -30.31 3.25
C GLU A 56 -22.63 -30.04 3.87
N ILE A 57 -23.71 -30.28 3.09
CA ILE A 57 -25.09 -30.19 3.57
C ILE A 57 -25.35 -31.25 4.65
N ILE A 58 -24.90 -32.49 4.43
CA ILE A 58 -25.07 -33.59 5.39
C ILE A 58 -24.25 -33.36 6.66
N GLU A 59 -23.00 -32.89 6.54
CA GLU A 59 -22.14 -32.59 7.68
C GLU A 59 -22.71 -31.45 8.53
N SER A 60 -23.06 -30.33 7.91
CA SER A 60 -23.64 -29.16 8.58
C SER A 60 -25.02 -29.46 9.18
N GLY A 61 -25.86 -30.20 8.45
CA GLY A 61 -27.17 -30.65 8.93
C GLY A 61 -27.08 -31.70 10.05
N GLY A 62 -26.08 -32.58 10.01
CA GLY A 62 -25.83 -33.56 11.07
C GLY A 62 -25.40 -32.89 12.37
N GLN A 63 -24.51 -31.89 12.28
CA GLN A 63 -24.08 -31.11 13.44
C GLN A 63 -25.25 -30.34 14.08
N PHE A 64 -26.16 -29.77 13.27
CA PHE A 64 -27.39 -29.15 13.76
C PHE A 64 -28.23 -30.11 14.60
N VAL A 65 -28.54 -31.29 14.04
CA VAL A 65 -29.41 -32.25 14.73
C VAL A 65 -28.78 -32.67 16.06
N ALA A 66 -27.45 -32.83 16.12
CA ALA A 66 -26.74 -33.14 17.34
C ALA A 66 -26.87 -32.03 18.40
N GLU A 67 -26.58 -30.77 18.05
CA GLU A 67 -26.67 -29.61 18.95
C GLU A 67 -28.12 -29.33 19.39
N LEU A 68 -29.09 -29.54 18.50
CA LEU A 68 -30.51 -29.44 18.78
C LEU A 68 -30.97 -30.49 19.79
N LEU A 69 -30.58 -31.75 19.57
CA LEU A 69 -30.88 -32.84 20.50
C LEU A 69 -30.25 -32.60 21.87
N GLU A 70 -29.04 -32.04 21.91
CA GLU A 70 -28.38 -31.67 23.17
C GLU A 70 -29.12 -30.53 23.88
N ALA A 71 -29.55 -29.48 23.17
CA ALA A 71 -30.34 -28.40 23.73
C ALA A 71 -31.73 -28.87 24.24
N MET A 72 -32.38 -29.79 23.52
CA MET A 72 -33.67 -30.37 23.93
C MET A 72 -33.53 -31.35 25.10
N ARG A 73 -32.38 -32.02 25.22
CA ARG A 73 -32.09 -32.94 26.34
C ARG A 73 -31.99 -32.20 27.67
N GLU A 74 -31.48 -30.98 27.67
CA GLU A 74 -31.39 -30.16 28.88
C GLU A 74 -32.71 -29.48 29.26
N SER A 75 -33.58 -29.19 28.29
CA SER A 75 -34.93 -28.68 28.53
C SER A 75 -35.83 -28.96 27.33
N PRO A 76 -37.08 -29.43 27.52
CA PRO A 76 -38.05 -29.61 26.42
C PRO A 76 -38.41 -28.30 25.71
N PHE A 77 -38.13 -27.14 26.32
CA PHE A 77 -38.24 -25.82 25.68
C PHE A 77 -36.87 -25.20 25.34
N GLY A 78 -35.78 -25.95 25.49
CA GLY A 78 -34.40 -25.51 25.28
C GLY A 78 -34.15 -24.96 23.86
N TRP A 79 -34.94 -25.41 22.88
CA TRP A 79 -35.01 -24.84 21.53
C TRP A 79 -35.35 -23.35 21.52
N PHE A 80 -36.28 -22.91 22.36
CA PHE A 80 -36.70 -21.50 22.48
C PHE A 80 -35.82 -20.72 23.47
N GLY A 81 -34.98 -21.40 24.24
CA GLY A 81 -34.01 -20.79 25.14
C GLY A 81 -32.79 -20.23 24.40
N SER A 82 -31.89 -19.58 25.15
CA SER A 82 -30.66 -18.99 24.63
C SER A 82 -29.77 -19.99 23.88
N LYS A 83 -29.68 -21.25 24.36
CA LYS A 83 -28.92 -22.32 23.71
C LYS A 83 -29.51 -22.71 22.35
N GLY A 84 -30.83 -22.90 22.25
CA GLY A 84 -31.48 -23.20 20.97
C GLY A 84 -31.49 -22.01 20.01
N LYS A 85 -31.45 -20.77 20.51
CA LYS A 85 -31.21 -19.57 19.69
C LYS A 85 -29.77 -19.56 19.14
N LYS A 86 -28.79 -19.90 19.97
CA LYS A 86 -27.37 -19.99 19.59
C LYS A 86 -27.11 -21.07 18.54
N ALA A 87 -27.59 -22.30 18.77
CA ALA A 87 -27.48 -23.38 17.77
C ALA A 87 -28.12 -22.97 16.44
N ARG A 88 -29.35 -22.41 16.45
CA ARG A 88 -29.99 -21.88 15.23
C ARG A 88 -29.13 -20.86 14.52
N GLN A 89 -28.51 -19.95 15.26
CA GLN A 89 -27.67 -18.92 14.70
C GLN A 89 -26.37 -19.50 14.10
N GLU A 90 -25.67 -20.39 14.81
CA GLU A 90 -24.46 -21.08 14.31
C GLU A 90 -24.72 -21.86 13.01
N ILE A 91 -25.93 -22.37 12.84
CA ILE A 91 -26.31 -23.12 11.63
C ILE A 91 -26.72 -22.19 10.50
N ILE A 92 -27.47 -21.13 10.80
CA ILE A 92 -27.75 -20.10 9.81
C ILE A 92 -26.42 -19.53 9.31
N GLU A 93 -25.44 -19.30 10.19
CA GLU A 93 -24.09 -18.86 9.84
C GLU A 93 -23.29 -19.91 9.05
N LYS A 94 -23.45 -21.22 9.30
CA LYS A 94 -22.77 -22.28 8.53
C LYS A 94 -23.41 -22.60 7.18
N LEU A 95 -24.73 -22.70 7.15
CA LEU A 95 -25.53 -23.07 5.97
C LEU A 95 -25.80 -21.88 5.07
N CYS A 96 -25.78 -20.68 5.63
CA CYS A 96 -25.93 -19.42 4.93
C CYS A 96 -24.85 -18.48 5.46
N PRO A 97 -23.55 -18.80 5.23
CA PRO A 97 -22.47 -17.90 5.59
C PRO A 97 -22.82 -16.56 4.99
N LEU A 98 -22.59 -15.50 5.76
CA LEU A 98 -22.90 -14.13 5.38
C LEU A 98 -22.26 -13.86 4.01
N THR A 99 -23.00 -14.10 2.93
CA THR A 99 -22.64 -13.86 1.51
C THR A 99 -22.55 -12.35 1.21
N VAL A 100 -22.58 -11.55 2.27
CA VAL A 100 -22.79 -10.12 2.27
C VAL A 100 -21.47 -9.41 2.03
N LEU A 101 -20.35 -9.89 2.60
CA LEU A 101 -19.05 -9.31 2.31
C LEU A 101 -18.50 -9.90 1.01
N PRO A 102 -18.25 -9.07 -0.02
CA PRO A 102 -17.70 -9.57 -1.25
C PRO A 102 -16.33 -10.21 -0.98
N PRO A 103 -16.07 -11.45 -1.44
CA PRO A 103 -14.80 -12.12 -1.22
C PRO A 103 -13.66 -11.32 -1.87
N ALA A 104 -12.44 -11.53 -1.40
CA ALA A 104 -11.27 -10.94 -2.03
C ALA A 104 -11.19 -11.44 -3.50
N PRO A 105 -10.87 -10.58 -4.48
CA PRO A 105 -10.91 -10.95 -5.87
C PRO A 105 -9.69 -11.84 -6.15
N LEU A 106 -9.93 -13.05 -6.65
CA LEU A 106 -8.85 -13.99 -6.97
C LEU A 106 -8.10 -13.53 -8.23
N ALA A 107 -6.77 -13.62 -8.19
CA ALA A 107 -5.87 -13.30 -9.32
C ALA A 107 -6.01 -11.86 -9.87
N VAL A 108 -6.41 -10.91 -9.02
CA VAL A 108 -6.42 -9.48 -9.36
C VAL A 108 -5.16 -8.80 -8.80
N PRO A 109 -4.47 -7.95 -9.58
CA PRO A 109 -3.36 -7.15 -9.06
C PRO A 109 -3.79 -6.32 -7.85
N HIS A 110 -2.93 -6.24 -6.84
CA HIS A 110 -3.23 -5.48 -5.64
C HIS A 110 -2.02 -4.75 -5.06
N ILE A 111 -2.31 -3.71 -4.27
CA ILE A 111 -1.37 -3.12 -3.32
C ILE A 111 -1.70 -3.72 -1.95
N GLU A 112 -0.69 -4.21 -1.27
CA GLU A 112 -0.75 -4.61 0.15
C GLU A 112 0.17 -3.68 0.94
N ALA A 113 -0.31 -3.19 2.08
CA ALA A 113 0.49 -2.37 2.98
C ALA A 113 0.01 -2.46 4.44
N GLN A 114 0.89 -2.19 5.40
CA GLN A 114 0.65 -2.29 6.84
C GLN A 114 1.01 -0.99 7.58
N LEU A 115 0.15 -0.57 8.53
CA LEU A 115 0.35 0.58 9.40
C LEU A 115 0.28 0.19 10.90
N PRO A 116 1.25 0.57 11.74
CA PRO A 116 2.57 1.11 11.36
C PRO A 116 3.38 0.06 10.59
N PRO A 117 4.35 0.47 9.74
CA PRO A 117 5.24 -0.48 9.06
C PRO A 117 6.02 -1.29 10.10
N GLN A 118 5.95 -2.62 10.03
CA GLN A 118 6.61 -3.51 10.99
C GLN A 118 7.53 -4.50 10.27
N ASN A 119 8.54 -4.98 10.99
CA ASN A 119 9.43 -6.06 10.54
C ASN A 119 10.30 -5.75 9.31
N TYR A 120 10.45 -4.47 8.96
CA TYR A 120 11.31 -4.04 7.85
C TYR A 120 12.70 -3.64 8.33
N ASN A 121 13.71 -4.23 7.70
CA ASN A 121 15.12 -3.93 7.95
C ASN A 121 15.62 -2.70 7.17
N SER A 122 14.84 -2.21 6.19
CA SER A 122 15.21 -1.07 5.36
C SER A 122 14.20 0.07 5.46
N GLU A 123 14.69 1.31 5.36
CA GLU A 123 13.83 2.50 5.25
C GLU A 123 13.10 2.54 3.90
N VAL A 124 13.63 1.85 2.88
CA VAL A 124 13.01 1.72 1.56
C VAL A 124 11.69 0.97 1.64
N ASP A 125 11.67 -0.18 2.31
CA ASP A 125 10.44 -0.98 2.44
C ASP A 125 9.37 -0.19 3.21
N LYS A 126 9.76 0.45 4.33
CA LYS A 126 8.86 1.31 5.12
C LYS A 126 8.29 2.47 4.30
N ALA A 127 9.10 3.06 3.40
CA ALA A 127 8.64 4.10 2.49
C ALA A 127 7.60 3.58 1.50
N PHE A 128 7.80 2.38 0.94
CA PHE A 128 6.86 1.77 0.00
C PHE A 128 5.55 1.32 0.66
N GLU A 129 5.59 0.87 1.91
CA GLU A 129 4.40 0.62 2.73
C GLU A 129 3.55 1.89 2.87
N LEU A 130 4.18 2.97 3.32
CA LEU A 130 3.51 4.26 3.47
C LEU A 130 3.05 4.83 2.12
N LEU A 131 3.82 4.62 1.05
CA LEU A 131 3.45 4.99 -0.31
C LEU A 131 2.20 4.22 -0.76
N GLY A 132 2.13 2.92 -0.52
CA GLY A 132 0.97 2.09 -0.83
C GLY A 132 -0.31 2.60 -0.17
N ILE A 133 -0.24 2.86 1.15
CA ILE A 133 -1.36 3.46 1.90
C ILE A 133 -1.74 4.84 1.33
N THR A 134 -0.75 5.68 1.02
CA THR A 134 -0.98 7.02 0.47
C THR A 134 -1.66 6.96 -0.91
N ILE A 135 -1.24 6.02 -1.78
CA ILE A 135 -1.86 5.78 -3.08
C ILE A 135 -3.31 5.34 -2.90
N ILE A 136 -3.58 4.42 -1.98
CA ILE A 136 -4.94 3.94 -1.69
C ILE A 136 -5.82 5.10 -1.19
N ASP A 137 -5.30 5.93 -0.28
CA ASP A 137 -6.05 7.08 0.26
C ASP A 137 -6.38 8.11 -0.83
N ILE A 138 -5.42 8.44 -1.70
CA ILE A 138 -5.65 9.34 -2.84
C ILE A 138 -6.65 8.72 -3.82
N ALA A 139 -6.49 7.44 -4.17
CA ALA A 139 -7.38 6.73 -5.08
C ALA A 139 -8.83 6.79 -4.59
N ARG A 140 -9.04 6.45 -3.31
CA ARG A 140 -10.35 6.52 -2.67
C ARG A 140 -10.94 7.92 -2.68
N ARG A 141 -10.16 8.95 -2.29
CA ARG A 141 -10.68 10.33 -2.14
C ARG A 141 -10.93 11.04 -3.47
N LYS A 142 -10.14 10.76 -4.50
CA LYS A 142 -10.11 11.55 -5.74
C LYS A 142 -10.45 10.79 -7.01
N LEU A 143 -10.19 9.49 -7.07
CA LEU A 143 -10.24 8.73 -8.32
C LEU A 143 -11.46 7.81 -8.42
N LEU A 144 -11.82 7.14 -7.32
CA LEU A 144 -12.85 6.10 -7.32
C LEU A 144 -14.26 6.63 -7.00
N GLY A 145 -14.35 7.78 -6.32
CA GLY A 145 -15.63 8.31 -5.82
C GLY A 145 -16.18 7.49 -4.63
N PRO A 146 -17.48 7.58 -4.32
CA PRO A 146 -18.07 6.79 -3.23
C PRO A 146 -18.16 5.30 -3.60
N PRO A 147 -17.92 4.38 -2.66
CA PRO A 147 -18.05 2.95 -2.93
C PRO A 147 -19.52 2.56 -3.16
N ALA A 148 -19.74 1.58 -4.02
CA ALA A 148 -21.05 0.97 -4.25
C ALA A 148 -21.49 0.09 -3.06
N TYR A 149 -20.53 -0.43 -2.31
CA TYR A 149 -20.75 -1.24 -1.12
C TYR A 149 -19.72 -0.91 -0.04
N LEU A 150 -20.17 -0.87 1.21
CA LEU A 150 -19.31 -0.67 2.37
C LEU A 150 -19.83 -1.53 3.53
N GLY A 151 -19.04 -2.51 3.96
CA GLY A 151 -19.37 -3.44 5.03
C GLY A 151 -18.23 -3.62 6.01
N GLN A 152 -18.53 -4.05 7.23
CA GLN A 152 -17.55 -4.46 8.24
C GLN A 152 -17.89 -5.84 8.80
N LEU A 153 -16.87 -6.65 9.07
CA LEU A 153 -16.93 -7.88 9.87
C LEU A 153 -16.35 -7.60 11.25
N ILE A 154 -17.17 -7.76 12.29
CA ILE A 154 -16.81 -7.49 13.68
C ILE A 154 -17.15 -8.73 14.51
N ASP A 155 -16.17 -9.50 14.94
CA ASP A 155 -16.37 -10.67 15.79
C ASP A 155 -17.49 -11.58 15.21
N ASP A 156 -17.36 -11.96 13.93
CA ASP A 156 -18.33 -12.72 13.11
C ASP A 156 -19.65 -12.02 12.75
N THR A 157 -19.84 -10.77 13.21
CA THR A 157 -21.03 -9.98 12.90
C THR A 157 -20.80 -9.06 11.71
N VAL A 158 -21.64 -9.15 10.67
CA VAL A 158 -21.58 -8.25 9.52
C VAL A 158 -22.51 -7.06 9.69
N VAL A 159 -21.96 -5.86 9.48
CA VAL A 159 -22.71 -4.61 9.41
C VAL A 159 -22.43 -3.93 8.07
N VAL A 160 -23.44 -3.33 7.46
CA VAL A 160 -23.30 -2.62 6.17
C VAL A 160 -23.75 -1.18 6.31
N HIS A 161 -23.00 -0.26 5.70
CA HIS A 161 -23.31 1.15 5.74
C HIS A 161 -24.38 1.48 4.70
N THR A 162 -25.46 2.12 5.13
CA THR A 162 -26.64 2.41 4.28
C THR A 162 -26.43 3.52 3.27
N GLN A 163 -25.47 4.41 3.54
CA GLN A 163 -25.13 5.56 2.70
C GLN A 163 -23.61 5.65 2.56
N PRO A 164 -22.94 4.73 1.85
CA PRO A 164 -21.48 4.67 1.78
C PRO A 164 -20.82 5.99 1.37
N GLU A 165 -21.52 6.82 0.59
CA GLU A 165 -21.10 8.17 0.19
C GLU A 165 -20.99 9.17 1.35
N ARG A 166 -21.61 8.89 2.49
CA ARG A 166 -21.55 9.71 3.71
C ARG A 166 -20.65 9.12 4.77
N PHE A 167 -20.01 7.99 4.49
CA PHE A 167 -19.13 7.35 5.45
C PHE A 167 -17.92 8.24 5.73
N ASP A 168 -17.70 8.52 7.02
CA ASP A 168 -16.52 9.20 7.48
C ASP A 168 -15.39 8.17 7.63
N TRP A 169 -14.37 8.31 6.79
CA TRP A 169 -13.24 7.40 6.72
C TRP A 169 -12.21 7.58 7.85
N ASN A 170 -12.56 8.33 8.90
CA ASN A 170 -11.76 8.44 10.11
C ASN A 170 -11.64 7.10 10.85
N GLU A 171 -10.45 6.83 11.40
CA GLU A 171 -10.08 5.52 11.98
C GLU A 171 -10.93 5.04 13.17
N SER A 172 -11.74 5.92 13.77
CA SER A 172 -12.55 5.56 14.94
C SER A 172 -13.67 4.57 14.62
N ASP A 173 -14.16 4.56 13.38
CA ASP A 173 -15.32 3.76 12.95
C ASP A 173 -14.96 2.43 12.30
N ILE A 174 -13.66 2.18 12.08
CA ILE A 174 -13.16 0.90 11.58
C ILE A 174 -12.95 -0.05 12.76
N LYS A 175 -13.70 -1.15 12.77
CA LYS A 175 -13.69 -2.25 13.74
C LYS A 175 -13.60 -3.57 12.97
N GLY A 176 -12.60 -4.41 13.27
CA GLY A 176 -12.38 -5.66 12.54
C GLY A 176 -12.01 -5.41 11.08
N GLU A 177 -12.61 -6.18 10.17
CA GLU A 177 -12.35 -6.09 8.73
C GLU A 177 -13.38 -5.18 8.05
N LEU A 178 -12.92 -4.07 7.45
CA LEU A 178 -13.71 -3.21 6.57
C LEU A 178 -13.52 -3.63 5.12
N VAL A 179 -14.63 -3.77 4.39
CA VAL A 179 -14.64 -4.04 2.95
C VAL A 179 -15.40 -2.92 2.24
N ALA A 180 -14.73 -2.25 1.31
CA ALA A 180 -15.33 -1.27 0.41
C ALA A 180 -15.17 -1.71 -1.05
N GLN A 181 -16.23 -1.61 -1.83
CA GLN A 181 -16.23 -2.07 -3.22
C GLN A 181 -16.68 -0.96 -4.17
N TRP A 182 -15.92 -0.78 -5.24
CA TRP A 182 -16.23 0.04 -6.41
C TRP A 182 -16.32 -0.84 -7.66
N PRO A 183 -16.94 -0.37 -8.75
CA PRO A 183 -16.88 -1.07 -10.03
C PRO A 183 -15.44 -1.31 -10.52
N GLN A 184 -14.51 -0.42 -10.17
CA GLN A 184 -13.11 -0.45 -10.60
C GLN A 184 -12.16 -1.16 -9.63
N GLY A 185 -12.60 -1.54 -8.43
CA GLY A 185 -11.71 -2.16 -7.45
C GLY A 185 -12.35 -2.42 -6.08
N GLN A 186 -11.61 -3.10 -5.21
CA GLN A 186 -12.05 -3.41 -3.85
C GLN A 186 -10.94 -3.04 -2.86
N LEU A 187 -11.31 -2.40 -1.76
CA LEU A 187 -10.44 -2.11 -0.62
C LEU A 187 -10.85 -2.98 0.56
N ARG A 188 -9.86 -3.60 1.21
CA ARG A 188 -10.00 -4.30 2.47
C ARG A 188 -9.05 -3.66 3.48
N ILE A 189 -9.56 -3.37 4.68
CA ILE A 189 -8.77 -2.87 5.81
C ILE A 189 -9.04 -3.78 6.99
N ASP A 190 -8.05 -4.53 7.44
CA ASP A 190 -8.14 -5.33 8.66
C ASP A 190 -7.43 -4.60 9.79
N LYS A 191 -8.10 -4.47 10.93
CA LYS A 191 -7.59 -3.78 12.12
C LYS A 191 -7.47 -4.74 13.27
N ASP A 192 -6.23 -5.08 13.61
CA ASP A 192 -5.88 -6.02 14.66
C ASP A 192 -5.13 -5.32 15.81
N ILE A 193 -5.19 -5.93 17.00
CA ILE A 193 -4.50 -5.49 18.21
C ILE A 193 -3.38 -6.50 18.48
N GLN A 194 -2.13 -6.09 18.22
CA GLN A 194 -0.97 -6.95 18.39
C GLN A 194 -0.18 -6.59 19.65
N TRP A 195 0.32 -7.62 20.33
CA TRP A 195 1.22 -7.46 21.48
C TRP A 195 2.67 -7.36 21.01
N GLN A 196 3.33 -6.27 21.41
CA GLN A 196 4.74 -6.00 21.12
C GLN A 196 5.53 -5.81 22.41
N SER A 197 6.85 -5.86 22.30
CA SER A 197 7.77 -5.62 23.42
C SER A 197 7.61 -4.22 24.06
N SER A 198 7.12 -3.25 23.30
CA SER A 198 6.82 -1.87 23.73
C SER A 198 5.39 -1.68 24.26
N GLY A 199 4.54 -2.72 24.23
CA GLY A 199 3.15 -2.66 24.65
C GLY A 199 2.18 -3.12 23.55
N THR A 200 0.94 -2.66 23.65
CA THR A 200 -0.11 -2.98 22.67
C THR A 200 -0.05 -2.01 21.49
N ALA A 201 0.08 -2.56 20.28
CA ALA A 201 0.07 -1.79 19.03
C ALA A 201 -1.19 -2.13 18.22
N ILE A 202 -1.84 -1.11 17.69
CA ILE A 202 -2.92 -1.28 16.71
C ILE A 202 -2.25 -1.40 15.34
N VAL A 203 -2.54 -2.49 14.65
CA VAL A 203 -2.03 -2.79 13.32
C VAL A 203 -3.18 -2.73 12.33
N GLN A 204 -2.95 -2.10 11.19
CA GLN A 204 -3.90 -2.03 10.10
C GLN A 204 -3.28 -2.59 8.83
N ASN A 205 -3.87 -3.64 8.27
CA ASN A 205 -3.48 -4.21 7.00
C ASN A 205 -4.42 -3.69 5.91
N TRP A 206 -3.86 -3.07 4.89
CA TRP A 206 -4.57 -2.45 3.77
C TRP A 206 -4.32 -3.27 2.51
N GLN A 207 -5.38 -3.69 1.85
CA GLN A 207 -5.31 -4.43 0.59
C GLN A 207 -6.25 -3.80 -0.43
N PHE A 208 -5.70 -3.30 -1.53
CA PHE A 208 -6.47 -2.69 -2.61
C PHE A 208 -6.30 -3.44 -3.92
N TYR A 209 -7.39 -4.04 -4.40
CA TYR A 209 -7.45 -4.86 -5.61
C TYR A 209 -8.04 -4.07 -6.77
N SER A 210 -7.39 -4.08 -7.93
CA SER A 210 -7.95 -3.48 -9.15
C SER A 210 -7.32 -4.03 -10.43
N HIS A 211 -8.12 -4.25 -11.46
CA HIS A 211 -7.61 -4.49 -12.82
C HIS A 211 -6.98 -3.24 -13.46
N GLN A 212 -7.27 -2.05 -12.91
CA GLN A 212 -6.72 -0.76 -13.34
C GLN A 212 -5.67 -0.22 -12.34
N LEU A 213 -5.11 -1.10 -11.49
CA LEU A 213 -4.23 -0.71 -10.40
C LEU A 213 -3.10 0.23 -10.83
N ARG A 214 -2.45 -0.05 -11.95
CA ARG A 214 -1.39 0.81 -12.50
C ARG A 214 -1.92 2.19 -12.86
N GLN A 215 -3.05 2.29 -13.57
CA GLN A 215 -3.63 3.57 -13.95
C GLN A 215 -3.99 4.41 -12.72
N ILE A 216 -4.53 3.77 -11.69
CA ILE A 216 -4.86 4.38 -10.40
C ILE A 216 -3.59 4.86 -9.69
N ALA A 217 -2.56 4.02 -9.62
CA ALA A 217 -1.27 4.37 -9.02
C ALA A 217 -0.61 5.54 -9.79
N THR A 218 -0.55 5.48 -11.11
CA THR A 218 -0.03 6.54 -11.99
C THR A 218 -0.73 7.87 -11.74
N ALA A 219 -2.07 7.86 -11.64
CA ALA A 219 -2.83 9.07 -11.34
C ALA A 219 -2.54 9.61 -9.94
N ALA A 220 -2.42 8.74 -8.94
CA ALA A 220 -2.08 9.14 -7.57
C ALA A 220 -0.66 9.73 -7.46
N MET A 221 0.31 9.16 -8.17
CA MET A 221 1.72 9.60 -8.19
C MET A 221 1.94 11.00 -8.79
N SER A 222 0.94 11.56 -9.47
CA SER A 222 1.00 12.94 -9.98
C SER A 222 1.07 14.01 -8.87
N GLU A 223 0.77 13.65 -7.62
CA GLU A 223 0.75 14.57 -6.49
C GLU A 223 1.78 14.25 -5.41
N ILE A 224 2.37 13.04 -5.42
CA ILE A 224 3.19 12.53 -4.33
C ILE A 224 4.57 12.08 -4.80
N GLY A 225 5.51 12.11 -3.87
CA GLY A 225 6.85 11.56 -4.04
C GLY A 225 7.37 10.97 -2.76
N ILE A 226 8.55 10.38 -2.87
CA ILE A 226 9.27 9.78 -1.76
C ILE A 226 10.66 10.39 -1.64
N GLU A 227 11.10 10.61 -0.41
CA GLU A 227 12.48 10.95 -0.08
C GLU A 227 12.99 9.88 0.89
N ILE A 228 14.07 9.21 0.53
CA ILE A 228 14.66 8.14 1.34
C ILE A 228 16.14 8.42 1.49
N ASN A 229 16.58 8.43 2.74
CA ASN A 229 17.99 8.36 3.09
C ASN A 229 18.22 7.16 4.01
N GLY A 230 19.48 6.81 4.29
CA GLY A 230 19.84 5.63 5.09
C GLY A 230 19.32 5.62 6.54
N ARG A 231 18.63 6.67 6.99
CA ARG A 231 18.14 6.80 8.38
C ARG A 231 16.67 7.17 8.51
N SER A 232 16.04 7.62 7.43
CA SER A 232 14.69 8.14 7.45
C SER A 232 14.08 8.08 6.06
N TYR A 233 12.77 7.94 6.01
CA TYR A 233 11.97 8.10 4.81
C TYR A 233 10.88 9.16 5.03
N GLN A 234 10.45 9.76 3.93
CA GLN A 234 9.29 10.63 3.87
C GLN A 234 8.48 10.28 2.62
N VAL A 235 7.17 10.26 2.79
CA VAL A 235 6.19 10.16 1.70
C VAL A 235 5.28 11.36 1.81
N GLY A 236 5.14 12.12 0.74
CA GLY A 236 4.39 13.38 0.81
C GLY A 236 4.19 14.04 -0.54
N LYS A 237 3.58 15.23 -0.50
CA LYS A 237 3.32 16.01 -1.71
C LYS A 237 4.62 16.55 -2.30
N LEU A 238 4.68 16.60 -3.63
CA LEU A 238 5.76 17.25 -4.36
C LEU A 238 5.61 18.77 -4.29
N CYS A 239 6.32 19.38 -3.36
CA CYS A 239 6.36 20.83 -3.15
C CYS A 239 7.78 21.36 -3.37
N PRO A 240 8.25 21.49 -4.63
CA PRO A 240 9.56 22.07 -4.90
C PRO A 240 9.63 23.51 -4.39
N GLU A 241 10.81 23.92 -3.90
CA GLU A 241 11.02 25.26 -3.34
C GLU A 241 10.87 26.38 -4.40
N TYR A 242 11.19 26.07 -5.67
CA TYR A 242 11.12 27.01 -6.79
C TYR A 242 10.26 26.45 -7.91
N ALA A 243 9.61 27.32 -8.69
CA ALA A 243 9.04 26.92 -9.97
C ALA A 243 10.16 26.81 -11.02
N LEU A 244 9.93 26.01 -12.07
CA LEU A 244 10.88 25.94 -13.19
C LEU A 244 11.11 27.31 -13.87
N ASP A 245 10.09 28.17 -13.84
CA ASP A 245 10.14 29.51 -14.43
C ASP A 245 10.97 30.51 -13.60
N ASP A 246 11.32 30.16 -12.35
CA ASP A 246 12.16 30.99 -11.47
C ASP A 246 13.66 30.81 -11.75
N PHE A 247 14.04 29.77 -12.50
CA PHE A 247 15.44 29.53 -12.86
C PHE A 247 15.90 30.46 -13.99
N PRO A 248 17.20 30.78 -14.12
CA PRO A 248 17.74 31.54 -15.23
C PRO A 248 17.36 30.98 -16.60
N ALA A 249 17.21 31.86 -17.60
CA ALA A 249 16.76 31.48 -18.95
C ALA A 249 17.54 30.32 -19.60
N TYR A 250 18.85 30.21 -19.34
CA TYR A 250 19.64 29.09 -19.87
C TYR A 250 19.27 27.73 -19.25
N ILE A 251 18.88 27.69 -17.98
CA ILE A 251 18.37 26.49 -17.29
C ILE A 251 16.96 26.17 -17.76
N GLN A 252 16.12 27.20 -17.99
CA GLN A 252 14.80 27.00 -18.59
C GLN A 252 14.91 26.38 -19.98
N GLU A 253 15.84 26.85 -20.82
CA GLU A 253 16.09 26.28 -22.16
C GLU A 253 16.54 24.82 -22.08
N ILE A 254 17.39 24.46 -21.12
CA ILE A 254 17.77 23.07 -20.85
C ILE A 254 16.54 22.25 -20.45
N SER A 255 15.70 22.79 -19.56
CA SER A 255 14.47 22.14 -19.08
C SER A 255 13.50 21.86 -20.23
N GLU A 256 13.28 22.83 -21.12
CA GLU A 256 12.40 22.65 -22.28
C GLU A 256 12.95 21.65 -23.30
N LYS A 257 14.27 21.62 -23.54
CA LYS A 257 14.90 20.60 -24.39
C LYS A 257 14.72 19.19 -23.81
N LEU A 258 14.96 19.01 -22.52
CA LEU A 258 14.78 17.73 -21.85
C LEU A 258 13.31 17.30 -21.82
N ARG A 259 12.41 18.25 -21.55
CA ARG A 259 10.96 18.03 -21.60
C ARG A 259 10.51 17.58 -22.99
N PHE A 260 10.90 18.30 -24.04
CA PHE A 260 10.57 17.93 -25.42
C PHE A 260 11.09 16.52 -25.72
N TYR A 261 12.33 16.22 -25.36
CA TYR A 261 12.92 14.90 -25.57
C TYR A 261 12.15 13.78 -24.85
N LEU A 262 11.80 13.96 -23.58
CA LEU A 262 11.16 12.93 -22.75
C LEU A 262 9.67 12.75 -23.06
N ILE A 263 9.00 13.76 -23.61
CA ILE A 263 7.60 13.67 -24.03
C ILE A 263 7.49 13.11 -25.45
N ASP A 264 8.25 13.65 -26.40
CA ASP A 264 8.06 13.40 -27.84
C ASP A 264 8.59 12.02 -28.25
N ASN A 265 9.64 11.52 -27.59
CA ASN A 265 10.14 10.16 -27.83
C ASN A 265 9.33 9.07 -27.09
N GLY A 266 8.28 9.46 -26.35
CA GLY A 266 7.51 8.54 -25.50
C GLY A 266 8.29 8.06 -24.27
N PRO A 267 7.71 7.15 -23.47
CA PRO A 267 8.37 6.61 -22.28
C PRO A 267 9.64 5.86 -22.66
N VAL A 268 10.77 6.45 -22.31
CA VAL A 268 12.11 5.88 -22.45
C VAL A 268 12.29 4.74 -21.44
N GLU A 269 12.86 3.62 -21.86
CA GLU A 269 13.19 2.53 -20.91
C GLU A 269 14.12 3.05 -19.81
N ARG A 270 15.12 3.83 -20.20
CA ARG A 270 16.08 4.43 -19.29
C ARG A 270 16.66 5.72 -19.85
N TYR A 271 16.76 6.76 -19.04
CA TYR A 271 17.40 8.02 -19.40
C TYR A 271 18.07 8.67 -18.18
N ASN A 272 19.37 8.89 -18.25
CA ASN A 272 20.16 9.41 -17.12
C ASN A 272 20.73 10.79 -17.48
N ILE A 273 20.40 11.76 -16.64
CA ILE A 273 20.73 13.18 -16.75
C ILE A 273 21.77 13.49 -15.68
N LEU A 274 22.88 14.12 -16.07
CA LEU A 274 23.91 14.60 -15.16
C LEU A 274 23.94 16.12 -15.17
N ILE A 275 23.70 16.72 -14.01
CA ILE A 275 23.83 18.16 -13.78
C ILE A 275 25.03 18.43 -12.90
N GLN A 276 25.99 19.18 -13.42
CA GLN A 276 27.22 19.53 -12.71
C GLN A 276 27.39 21.05 -12.57
N GLY A 277 28.21 21.49 -11.62
CA GLY A 277 28.54 22.91 -11.47
C GLY A 277 28.80 23.30 -10.01
N PRO A 278 29.30 24.50 -9.72
CA PRO A 278 29.64 24.93 -8.36
C PRO A 278 28.48 24.79 -7.34
N PRO A 279 28.77 24.70 -6.04
CA PRO A 279 27.76 24.83 -4.99
C PRO A 279 26.95 26.14 -5.14
N GLY A 280 25.66 26.12 -4.77
CA GLY A 280 24.80 27.32 -4.83
C GLY A 280 24.23 27.67 -6.22
N THR A 281 24.48 26.84 -7.25
CA THR A 281 23.94 27.04 -8.61
C THR A 281 22.52 26.50 -8.81
N GLY A 282 21.93 25.90 -7.76
CA GLY A 282 20.54 25.43 -7.77
C GLY A 282 20.28 24.06 -8.39
N LYS A 283 21.30 23.22 -8.60
CA LYS A 283 21.18 21.88 -9.23
C LYS A 283 20.10 20.99 -8.60
N THR A 284 20.13 20.82 -7.28
CA THR A 284 19.17 19.99 -6.54
C THR A 284 17.75 20.55 -6.61
N ARG A 285 17.61 21.87 -6.43
CA ARG A 285 16.33 22.57 -6.55
C ARG A 285 15.75 22.44 -7.94
N TRP A 286 16.59 22.56 -8.98
CA TRP A 286 16.18 22.34 -10.36
C TRP A 286 15.71 20.91 -10.58
N ALA A 287 16.44 19.90 -10.10
CA ALA A 287 16.08 18.50 -10.28
C ALA A 287 14.69 18.18 -9.68
N GLN A 288 14.43 18.66 -8.46
CA GLN A 288 13.12 18.53 -7.81
C GLN A 288 12.02 19.27 -8.58
N SER A 289 12.29 20.51 -9.00
CA SER A 289 11.34 21.33 -9.75
C SER A 289 11.00 20.71 -11.11
N PHE A 290 12.01 20.19 -11.80
CA PHE A 290 11.88 19.51 -13.09
C PHE A 290 11.07 18.22 -12.94
N ALA A 291 11.42 17.38 -11.97
CA ALA A 291 10.71 16.14 -11.73
C ALA A 291 9.24 16.38 -11.35
N ALA A 292 8.97 17.33 -10.44
CA ALA A 292 7.61 17.67 -10.03
C ALA A 292 6.78 18.29 -11.17
N ARG A 293 7.38 19.17 -11.98
CA ARG A 293 6.63 19.91 -13.02
C ARG A 293 6.48 19.15 -14.33
N VAL A 294 7.46 18.32 -14.68
CA VAL A 294 7.53 17.65 -15.99
C VAL A 294 7.27 16.16 -15.89
N LEU A 295 7.89 15.44 -14.95
CA LEU A 295 7.85 13.98 -14.90
C LEU A 295 6.66 13.44 -14.10
N SER A 296 6.35 14.03 -12.95
CA SER A 296 5.22 13.60 -12.12
C SER A 296 3.86 13.67 -12.86
N PRO A 297 3.55 14.72 -13.66
CA PRO A 297 2.33 14.74 -14.50
C PRO A 297 2.28 13.66 -15.59
N LEU A 298 3.44 13.11 -15.97
CA LEU A 298 3.53 11.97 -16.90
C LEU A 298 3.41 10.63 -16.18
N GLY A 299 3.21 10.65 -14.86
CA GLY A 299 2.98 9.48 -14.02
C GLY A 299 4.25 8.85 -13.44
N TYR A 300 5.37 9.57 -13.44
CA TYR A 300 6.59 9.09 -12.78
C TYR A 300 6.48 9.27 -11.27
N LEU A 301 6.77 8.19 -10.51
CA LEU A 301 7.10 8.32 -9.10
C LEU A 301 8.38 9.15 -8.98
N VAL A 302 8.34 10.29 -8.28
CA VAL A 302 9.56 11.04 -7.98
C VAL A 302 10.15 10.53 -6.67
N ALA A 303 11.36 9.97 -6.74
CA ALA A 303 12.09 9.40 -5.62
C ALA A 303 13.43 10.13 -5.45
N VAL A 304 13.60 10.84 -4.34
CA VAL A 304 14.89 11.43 -3.94
C VAL A 304 15.60 10.41 -3.06
N LEU A 305 16.71 9.87 -3.54
CA LEU A 305 17.43 8.78 -2.87
C LEU A 305 18.86 9.20 -2.57
N ASP A 306 19.38 8.73 -1.44
CA ASP A 306 20.82 8.64 -1.23
C ASP A 306 21.37 7.31 -1.78
N TYR A 307 22.68 7.12 -1.60
CA TYR A 307 23.37 5.94 -2.08
C TYR A 307 22.86 4.65 -1.44
N GLU A 308 22.68 4.64 -0.12
CA GLU A 308 22.26 3.46 0.65
C GLU A 308 20.82 3.05 0.28
N ALA A 309 19.93 4.01 0.11
CA ALA A 309 18.57 3.78 -0.36
C ALA A 309 18.53 3.22 -1.78
N LEU A 310 19.39 3.71 -2.69
CA LEU A 310 19.49 3.21 -4.06
C LEU A 310 19.88 1.72 -4.10
N GLU A 311 20.70 1.25 -3.17
CA GLU A 311 21.14 -0.15 -3.16
C GLU A 311 19.99 -1.14 -2.94
N ASN A 312 19.03 -0.77 -2.11
CA ASN A 312 17.86 -1.58 -1.73
C ASN A 312 16.60 -1.17 -2.50
N PHE A 313 16.73 -0.28 -3.49
CA PHE A 313 15.58 0.27 -4.20
C PHE A 313 15.00 -0.74 -5.21
N HIS A 314 13.85 -1.29 -4.85
CA HIS A 314 13.08 -2.19 -5.70
C HIS A 314 11.72 -1.57 -6.00
N LEU A 315 11.38 -1.45 -7.29
CA LEU A 315 10.09 -0.90 -7.71
C LEU A 315 8.98 -1.93 -7.52
N PRO A 316 7.87 -1.58 -6.85
CA PRO A 316 6.68 -2.41 -6.81
C PRO A 316 6.06 -2.59 -8.21
N ASP A 317 5.40 -3.73 -8.44
CA ASP A 317 4.83 -4.11 -9.75
C ASP A 317 3.72 -3.17 -10.27
N TYR A 318 3.12 -2.39 -9.38
CA TYR A 318 2.11 -1.39 -9.72
C TYR A 318 2.71 -0.05 -10.18
N ILE A 319 4.04 0.11 -10.11
CA ILE A 319 4.78 1.30 -10.54
C ILE A 319 5.54 0.98 -11.83
N ASP A 320 5.19 1.66 -12.91
CA ASP A 320 5.80 1.47 -14.23
C ASP A 320 6.75 2.60 -14.63
N LYS A 321 6.75 3.73 -13.93
CA LYS A 321 7.61 4.88 -14.22
C LYS A 321 8.19 5.47 -12.94
N VAL A 322 9.49 5.69 -12.90
CA VAL A 322 10.17 6.32 -11.76
C VAL A 322 11.20 7.35 -12.22
N CYS A 323 11.21 8.49 -11.55
CA CYS A 323 12.26 9.49 -11.61
C CYS A 323 13.08 9.38 -10.32
N VAL A 324 14.32 8.92 -10.42
CA VAL A 324 15.25 8.85 -9.30
C VAL A 324 16.15 10.08 -9.31
N ILE A 325 16.14 10.88 -8.24
CA ILE A 325 17.04 12.01 -8.04
C ILE A 325 18.12 11.58 -7.05
N LEU A 326 19.37 11.60 -7.50
CA LEU A 326 20.55 11.34 -6.69
C LEU A 326 21.31 12.65 -6.47
N ASN A 327 21.31 13.11 -5.22
CA ASN A 327 22.05 14.30 -4.83
C ASN A 327 23.50 13.96 -4.48
N ASP A 328 24.38 14.96 -4.60
CA ASP A 328 25.79 14.87 -4.25
C ASP A 328 26.50 13.67 -4.89
N ALA A 329 26.25 13.50 -6.18
CA ALA A 329 26.74 12.41 -6.99
C ALA A 329 28.28 12.39 -7.14
N ASP A 330 28.99 13.41 -6.65
CA ASP A 330 30.45 13.51 -6.61
C ASP A 330 31.12 12.25 -6.03
N ASN A 331 30.48 11.66 -5.01
CA ASN A 331 31.01 10.52 -4.27
C ASN A 331 30.45 9.17 -4.76
N LEU A 332 29.57 9.16 -5.77
CA LEU A 332 28.85 7.98 -6.21
C LEU A 332 29.71 7.10 -7.13
N CYS A 333 30.39 7.69 -8.11
CA CYS A 333 31.15 6.96 -9.11
C CYS A 333 32.67 7.17 -8.96
N LEU A 334 33.19 7.21 -7.73
CA LEU A 334 34.61 7.46 -7.49
C LEU A 334 35.50 6.44 -8.22
N ASP A 335 36.68 6.91 -8.66
CA ASP A 335 37.71 6.05 -9.22
C ASP A 335 38.04 4.89 -8.26
N ARG A 336 38.37 3.72 -8.82
CA ARG A 336 38.48 2.45 -8.07
C ARG A 336 39.56 2.46 -7.00
N GLU A 337 40.50 3.38 -7.10
CA GLU A 337 41.54 3.62 -6.10
C GLU A 337 41.02 4.42 -4.87
N SER A 338 39.93 5.16 -5.04
CA SER A 338 39.36 6.08 -4.04
C SER A 338 38.00 5.65 -3.49
N ALA A 339 37.38 4.62 -4.08
CA ALA A 339 36.07 4.09 -3.66
C ALA A 339 36.20 2.93 -2.66
N GLU A 340 35.19 2.77 -1.79
CA GLU A 340 35.03 1.49 -1.08
C GLU A 340 34.74 0.36 -2.09
N PRO A 341 35.28 -0.86 -1.89
CA PRO A 341 35.10 -1.96 -2.83
C PRO A 341 33.61 -2.29 -3.06
N GLY A 342 33.17 -2.31 -4.32
CA GLY A 342 31.81 -2.72 -4.70
C GLY A 342 30.79 -1.58 -4.81
N THR A 343 31.11 -0.37 -4.33
CA THR A 343 30.19 0.77 -4.32
C THR A 343 29.98 1.31 -5.73
N THR A 344 31.08 1.58 -6.44
CA THR A 344 31.06 2.08 -7.81
C THR A 344 30.37 1.09 -8.76
N GLU A 345 30.61 -0.22 -8.62
CA GLU A 345 29.98 -1.24 -9.47
C GLU A 345 28.44 -1.24 -9.38
N LYS A 346 27.87 -1.00 -8.20
CA LYS A 346 26.41 -1.01 -8.00
C LYS A 346 25.73 0.15 -8.70
N ILE A 347 26.30 1.34 -8.65
CA ILE A 347 25.77 2.51 -9.36
C ILE A 347 25.95 2.36 -10.85
N LEU A 348 27.09 1.86 -11.29
CA LEU A 348 27.30 1.55 -12.70
C LEU A 348 26.27 0.53 -13.20
N ALA A 349 25.93 -0.47 -12.40
CA ALA A 349 24.87 -1.44 -12.70
C ALA A 349 23.46 -0.80 -12.75
N TRP A 350 23.16 0.16 -11.87
CA TRP A 350 21.93 0.96 -11.95
C TRP A 350 21.89 1.77 -13.24
N LEU A 351 22.95 2.54 -13.53
CA LEU A 351 23.07 3.36 -14.72
C LEU A 351 23.06 2.53 -16.00
N ASP A 352 23.56 1.29 -15.96
CA ASP A 352 23.51 0.28 -17.03
C ASP A 352 22.14 -0.41 -17.16
N GLY A 353 21.21 -0.18 -16.23
CA GLY A 353 19.89 -0.79 -16.25
C GLY A 353 19.90 -2.27 -15.91
N SER A 354 21.04 -2.84 -15.52
CA SER A 354 21.14 -4.26 -15.14
C SER A 354 20.49 -4.57 -13.78
N ARG A 355 20.40 -3.57 -12.90
CA ARG A 355 19.65 -3.66 -11.62
C ARG A 355 18.16 -3.34 -11.72
N ALA A 356 17.77 -2.54 -12.71
CA ALA A 356 16.37 -2.21 -12.98
C ALA A 356 15.54 -3.40 -13.51
N GLY A 357 16.22 -4.52 -13.84
CA GLY A 357 15.64 -5.64 -14.58
C GLY A 357 15.92 -7.01 -13.97
N TYR A 358 15.89 -7.17 -12.64
CA TYR A 358 15.81 -8.52 -12.07
C TYR A 358 14.41 -9.10 -12.30
N ILE A 359 14.29 -9.84 -13.41
CA ILE A 359 13.23 -10.79 -13.75
C ILE A 359 11.82 -10.20 -13.74
N GLN A 360 11.38 -9.78 -14.94
CA GLN A 360 9.98 -9.54 -15.21
C GLN A 360 9.16 -10.82 -14.95
N PRO A 361 8.07 -10.77 -14.19
CA PRO A 361 7.05 -11.78 -14.32
C PRO A 361 6.55 -11.77 -15.77
N LEU A 362 6.45 -12.95 -16.40
CA LEU A 362 6.07 -13.16 -17.82
C LEU A 362 4.75 -12.48 -18.24
N TYR A 363 3.96 -11.98 -17.31
CA TYR A 363 2.66 -11.36 -17.53
C TYR A 363 2.69 -9.82 -17.66
N LEU A 364 3.85 -9.15 -17.57
CA LEU A 364 3.94 -7.70 -17.70
C LEU A 364 4.34 -7.24 -19.14
N PRO A 365 3.45 -6.54 -19.87
CA PRO A 365 3.67 -6.22 -21.28
C PRO A 365 4.67 -5.07 -21.55
N ARG A 366 5.16 -4.35 -20.53
CA ARG A 366 6.06 -3.19 -20.69
C ARG A 366 7.16 -3.17 -19.62
N ARG A 367 8.37 -2.80 -20.04
CA ARG A 367 9.50 -2.50 -19.14
C ARG A 367 9.24 -1.18 -18.41
N SER A 368 9.71 -1.07 -17.17
CA SER A 368 9.61 0.16 -16.39
C SER A 368 10.43 1.27 -17.05
N SER A 369 9.90 2.50 -17.03
CA SER A 369 10.56 3.69 -17.53
C SER A 369 11.31 4.39 -16.40
N ILE A 370 12.62 4.50 -16.53
CA ILE A 370 13.47 5.05 -15.48
C ILE A 370 14.16 6.32 -15.97
N VAL A 371 13.91 7.44 -15.30
CA VAL A 371 14.68 8.66 -15.47
C VAL A 371 15.55 8.85 -14.23
N THR A 372 16.86 8.94 -14.39
CA THR A 372 17.77 9.26 -13.27
C THR A 372 18.30 10.68 -13.44
N ILE A 373 18.19 11.52 -12.42
CA ILE A 373 18.80 12.85 -12.38
C ILE A 373 19.90 12.83 -11.31
N LEU A 374 21.15 12.96 -11.75
CA LEU A 374 22.32 13.04 -10.89
C LEU A 374 22.72 14.50 -10.76
N THR A 375 22.91 14.99 -9.53
CA THR A 375 23.47 16.33 -9.29
C THR A 375 24.84 16.22 -8.64
N ALA A 376 25.83 16.91 -9.19
CA ALA A 376 27.24 16.82 -8.81
C ALA A 376 27.87 18.22 -8.74
N ASN A 377 28.80 18.48 -7.84
CA ASN A 377 29.63 19.67 -7.90
C ASN A 377 30.72 19.55 -8.97
N SER A 378 31.35 18.38 -9.08
CA SER A 378 32.34 18.06 -10.11
C SER A 378 32.39 16.56 -10.39
N THR A 379 32.61 16.19 -11.65
CA THR A 379 32.80 14.80 -12.08
C THR A 379 34.27 14.44 -12.27
N ASP A 380 35.22 15.30 -11.86
CA ASP A 380 36.66 15.09 -12.11
C ASP A 380 37.19 13.80 -11.46
N ARG A 381 36.55 13.37 -10.36
CA ARG A 381 36.92 12.16 -9.61
C ARG A 381 36.17 10.91 -10.06
N TRP A 382 35.30 11.03 -11.07
CA TRP A 382 34.49 9.90 -11.52
C TRP A 382 35.31 8.93 -12.35
N ASP A 383 35.05 7.64 -12.18
CA ASP A 383 35.54 6.60 -13.09
C ASP A 383 35.07 6.95 -14.51
N SER A 384 36.01 6.92 -15.46
CA SER A 384 35.75 7.16 -16.89
C SER A 384 34.59 6.33 -17.43
N ALA A 385 34.36 5.14 -16.86
CA ALA A 385 33.27 4.24 -17.19
C ALA A 385 31.91 4.82 -16.80
N GLY A 386 31.79 5.59 -15.72
CA GLY A 386 30.55 6.26 -15.33
C GLY A 386 30.09 7.33 -16.32
N LEU A 387 31.05 8.02 -16.95
CA LEU A 387 30.79 9.12 -17.90
C LEU A 387 30.61 8.65 -19.35
N ARG A 388 30.70 7.34 -19.64
CA ARG A 388 30.61 6.85 -21.03
C ARG A 388 29.21 7.03 -21.61
N LYS A 389 29.19 7.28 -22.93
CA LYS A 389 27.98 7.30 -23.75
C LYS A 389 27.24 5.97 -23.60
N GLY A 390 26.00 6.02 -23.10
CA GLY A 390 25.19 4.84 -22.78
C GLY A 390 24.87 4.68 -21.30
N ARG A 391 25.64 5.31 -20.39
CA ARG A 391 25.31 5.43 -18.96
C ARG A 391 24.79 6.80 -18.63
N ILE A 392 25.44 7.85 -19.11
CA ILE A 392 24.91 9.21 -19.09
C ILE A 392 24.42 9.56 -20.49
N HIS A 393 23.18 10.04 -20.58
CA HIS A 393 22.51 10.35 -21.84
C HIS A 393 22.57 11.85 -22.15
N SER A 394 22.52 12.68 -21.12
CA SER A 394 22.67 14.14 -21.22
C SER A 394 23.48 14.69 -20.06
N THR A 395 24.46 15.55 -20.35
CA THR A 395 25.25 16.27 -19.34
C THR A 395 25.05 17.77 -19.51
N HIS A 396 24.76 18.47 -18.42
CA HIS A 396 24.58 19.92 -18.41
C HIS A 396 25.36 20.56 -17.26
N THR A 397 25.94 21.73 -17.51
CA THR A 397 26.71 22.49 -16.52
C THR A 397 25.95 23.74 -16.10
N PHE A 398 25.83 23.97 -14.80
CA PHE A 398 25.23 25.17 -14.20
C PHE A 398 26.35 26.06 -13.68
N ASP A 399 26.69 27.10 -14.44
CA ASP A 399 27.89 27.92 -14.19
C ASP A 399 27.63 29.19 -13.36
N ARG A 400 26.36 29.52 -13.10
CA ARG A 400 25.97 30.77 -12.43
C ARG A 400 25.31 30.48 -11.09
N ILE A 401 25.85 31.09 -10.03
CA ILE A 401 25.24 31.05 -8.69
C ILE A 401 23.89 31.76 -8.78
N LEU A 402 22.85 31.13 -8.24
CA LEU A 402 21.54 31.77 -8.11
C LEU A 402 21.65 32.78 -6.97
N ALA A 403 21.61 34.07 -7.29
CA ALA A 403 21.43 35.10 -6.28
C ALA A 403 20.00 34.97 -5.76
N HIS A 404 19.86 34.67 -4.46
CA HIS A 404 18.59 34.62 -3.76
C HIS A 404 17.98 36.01 -3.59
#